data_AF-A0AAI9KQT1-F1
#
_entry.id   AF-A0AAI9KQT1-F1
#
_cell.length_a   1.000
_cell.length_b   1.000
_cell.length_c   1.000
_cell.angle_alpha   90.00
_cell.angle_beta   90.00
_cell.angle_gamma   90.00
#
_symmetry.space_group_name_H-M   'P 1'
#
loop_
_entity.id
_entity.type
_entity.pdbx_description
1 polymer ?
#
loop_
_entity_poly.entity_id
_entity_poly.type
_entity_poly.pdbx_seq_one_letter_code
_entity_poly.pdbx_strand_id
1 'polypeptide(L)'
;MSNKKINKHGLNRYVPEDIRQQIRKESGYGCVICGSMFCDYEHIDPEFNDAKSHDPACMTLLCEGCHGRVTGKRKSKRVVWKAKEEPFAIKHGFVKELLEPAIEETINLGNSVIDTTQVAVEIYGKPILWFEQPSQPDEPILVNAIFYSNNSEPLAFINRNQFTAKIGGADIKSEGTTIEFRPKPRHISLVLNVEGDKPISVERLDMSYLNVGFKILANRSMLMRSGDSSVSINQMTVKNCGGGIALGEIPKTRRLPMGTVNKIQIAYSIARYEKKLVSCNGEHLGWVSSHFIVNKQYDFVGNLDVDDNDILITRSITGEFIGYLYQDSKGSFSVEMEHPEYDTYEPIWISPQSIQSKYVRKRGEIDLSHRFFGMKFRPVHFNASTNENHEPLQATNNNSVHPKPYSSCALPIDFQDRVTIDLIGYMEGYEFEGGRADNFIIEVGAGRMIPGFEEGLLGHKKGDRFELHVTFPNDYHAASFRNKDVIFKINIIDVERRYA
;
A
#
# COMPACT_ATOMS: atom_id res chain seq x y z
N MET A 1 30.59 29.34 -11.00
CA MET A 1 30.49 29.43 -12.47
C MET A 1 30.93 28.08 -13.04
N SER A 2 29.99 27.22 -13.41
CA SER A 2 30.27 25.86 -13.88
C SER A 2 31.00 25.88 -15.22
N ASN A 3 32.15 25.22 -15.32
CA ASN A 3 32.90 25.03 -16.55
C ASN A 3 31.97 24.45 -17.63
N LYS A 4 31.62 25.27 -18.63
CA LYS A 4 30.83 24.83 -19.79
C LYS A 4 31.60 23.68 -20.46
N LYS A 5 31.10 22.45 -20.36
CA LYS A 5 31.61 21.29 -21.10
C LYS A 5 31.21 21.47 -22.57
N ILE A 6 32.02 22.21 -23.30
CA ILE A 6 31.92 22.42 -24.75
C ILE A 6 32.70 21.30 -25.42
N ASN A 7 32.17 20.72 -26.50
CA ASN A 7 32.87 19.67 -27.26
C ASN A 7 33.93 20.27 -28.23
N LYS A 8 34.63 19.41 -28.97
CA LYS A 8 35.67 19.83 -29.93
C LYS A 8 35.16 20.70 -31.09
N HIS A 9 33.84 20.79 -31.28
CA HIS A 9 33.17 21.58 -32.31
C HIS A 9 32.50 22.85 -31.79
N GLY A 10 32.67 23.19 -30.51
CA GLY A 10 32.05 24.38 -29.93
C GLY A 10 30.60 24.18 -29.46
N LEU A 11 30.04 22.97 -29.54
CA LEU A 11 28.69 22.66 -29.08
C LEU A 11 28.65 22.57 -27.54
N ASN A 12 27.70 23.28 -26.93
CA ASN A 12 27.43 23.21 -25.50
C ASN A 12 26.67 21.92 -25.17
N ARG A 13 26.85 21.35 -23.98
CA ARG A 13 26.04 20.22 -23.51
C ARG A 13 24.59 20.61 -23.19
N TYR A 14 24.32 21.91 -23.00
CA TYR A 14 22.96 22.41 -22.80
C TYR A 14 22.11 22.30 -24.07
N VAL A 15 21.07 21.47 -24.01
CA VAL A 15 20.09 21.27 -25.09
C VAL A 15 19.00 22.34 -25.00
N PRO A 16 18.69 23.07 -26.10
CA PRO A 16 17.58 24.03 -26.16
C PRO A 16 16.22 23.44 -25.77
N GLU A 17 15.34 24.25 -25.17
CA GLU A 17 14.08 23.79 -24.57
C GLU A 17 13.09 23.17 -25.57
N ASP A 18 13.01 23.71 -26.79
CA ASP A 18 12.20 23.17 -27.88
C ASP A 18 12.65 21.76 -28.28
N ILE A 19 13.97 21.56 -28.43
CA ILE A 19 14.58 20.25 -28.71
C ILE A 19 14.34 19.29 -27.53
N ARG A 20 14.50 19.76 -26.28
CA ARG A 20 14.22 18.95 -25.09
C ARG A 20 12.77 18.46 -25.06
N GLN A 21 11.82 19.35 -25.32
CA GLN A 21 10.39 19.00 -25.36
C GLN A 21 10.09 17.95 -26.45
N GLN A 22 10.69 18.11 -27.63
CA GLN A 22 10.55 17.13 -28.70
C GLN A 22 11.11 15.76 -28.30
N ILE A 23 12.35 15.70 -27.81
CA ILE A 23 12.99 14.44 -27.38
C ILE A 23 12.20 13.77 -26.25
N ARG A 24 11.70 14.54 -25.27
CA ARG A 24 10.87 14.00 -24.18
C ARG A 24 9.60 13.34 -24.73
N LYS A 25 8.88 14.01 -25.61
CA LYS A 25 7.67 13.44 -26.24
C LYS A 25 7.98 12.18 -27.05
N GLU A 26 9.00 12.23 -27.90
CA GLU A 26 9.43 11.09 -28.72
C GLU A 26 9.88 9.90 -27.87
N SER A 27 10.48 10.15 -26.70
CA SER A 27 10.96 9.09 -25.79
C SER A 27 9.86 8.56 -24.86
N GLY A 28 8.67 9.17 -24.86
CA GLY A 28 7.61 8.89 -23.89
C GLY A 28 7.94 9.36 -22.47
N TYR A 29 8.70 10.44 -22.33
CA TYR A 29 9.04 11.13 -21.07
C TYR A 29 9.93 10.38 -20.08
N GLY A 30 10.50 9.24 -20.47
CA GLY A 30 11.45 8.49 -19.66
C GLY A 30 12.55 7.87 -20.52
N CYS A 31 13.41 7.09 -19.87
CA CYS A 31 14.48 6.35 -20.52
C CYS A 31 13.88 5.42 -21.57
N VAL A 32 14.31 5.54 -22.83
CA VAL A 32 13.72 4.73 -23.92
C VAL A 32 13.92 3.23 -23.75
N ILE A 33 14.84 2.82 -22.86
CA ILE A 33 15.16 1.41 -22.59
C ILE A 33 14.32 0.84 -21.44
N CYS A 34 14.12 1.58 -20.36
CA CYS A 34 13.56 1.03 -19.11
C CYS A 34 12.43 1.85 -18.47
N GLY A 35 12.11 3.02 -19.03
CA GLY A 35 11.03 3.88 -18.55
C GLY A 35 11.32 4.70 -17.29
N SER A 36 12.55 4.65 -16.75
CA SER A 36 12.97 5.50 -15.61
C SER A 36 12.83 6.98 -15.97
N MET A 37 12.38 7.80 -15.04
CA MET A 37 12.07 9.21 -15.30
C MET A 37 13.29 10.10 -15.21
N PHE A 38 14.21 9.88 -14.27
CA PHE A 38 15.41 10.72 -14.15
C PHE A 38 16.43 10.37 -15.25
N CYS A 39 16.44 11.19 -16.30
CA CYS A 39 17.17 10.94 -17.53
C CYS A 39 18.06 12.10 -17.97
N ASP A 40 19.17 11.73 -18.58
CA ASP A 40 20.02 12.61 -19.36
C ASP A 40 19.65 12.54 -20.86
N TYR A 41 20.00 13.61 -21.58
CA TYR A 41 19.91 13.66 -23.03
C TYR A 41 21.15 13.03 -23.64
N GLU A 42 20.95 11.94 -24.38
CA GLU A 42 22.01 11.16 -25.00
C GLU A 42 22.11 11.46 -26.50
N HIS A 43 23.32 11.75 -26.96
CA HIS A 43 23.66 11.80 -28.39
C HIS A 43 23.98 10.38 -28.88
N ILE A 44 23.17 9.85 -29.79
CA ILE A 44 23.31 8.49 -30.30
C ILE A 44 24.38 8.44 -31.40
N ASP A 45 24.20 9.23 -32.45
CA ASP A 45 25.12 9.30 -33.61
C ASP A 45 25.02 10.67 -34.33
N PRO A 46 26.10 11.47 -34.40
CA PRO A 46 27.41 11.24 -33.78
C PRO A 46 27.35 11.36 -32.26
N GLU A 47 28.33 10.77 -31.56
CA GLU A 47 28.48 10.97 -30.11
C GLU A 47 28.69 12.46 -29.77
N PHE A 48 28.40 12.86 -28.53
CA PHE A 48 28.48 14.27 -28.13
C PHE A 48 29.85 14.91 -28.44
N ASN A 49 30.94 14.15 -28.35
CA ASN A 49 32.27 14.66 -28.68
C ASN A 49 32.43 15.05 -30.17
N ASP A 50 31.66 14.43 -31.06
CA ASP A 50 31.68 14.58 -32.51
C ASP A 50 30.46 15.34 -33.06
N ALA A 51 29.46 15.60 -32.22
CA ALA A 51 28.25 16.32 -32.59
C ALA A 51 28.49 17.80 -32.93
N LYS A 52 27.85 18.29 -33.99
CA LYS A 52 27.90 19.71 -34.38
C LYS A 52 26.64 20.49 -34.00
N SER A 53 25.56 19.78 -33.71
CA SER A 53 24.26 20.32 -33.32
C SER A 53 23.55 19.34 -32.40
N HIS A 54 22.51 19.82 -31.71
CA HIS A 54 21.53 18.97 -31.06
C HIS A 54 20.43 18.63 -32.07
N ASP A 55 20.49 17.44 -32.65
CA ASP A 55 19.45 16.94 -33.55
C ASP A 55 18.54 15.96 -32.78
N PRO A 56 17.25 16.28 -32.57
CA PRO A 56 16.30 15.36 -31.94
C PRO A 56 16.27 13.98 -32.58
N ALA A 57 16.45 13.88 -33.90
CA ALA A 57 16.44 12.61 -34.62
C ALA A 57 17.57 11.69 -34.17
N CYS A 58 18.72 12.27 -33.81
CA CYS A 58 19.92 11.56 -33.37
C CYS A 58 20.12 11.57 -31.85
N MET A 59 19.11 11.98 -31.08
CA MET A 59 19.17 12.09 -29.63
C MET A 59 17.99 11.38 -28.95
N THR A 60 18.19 10.97 -27.70
CA THR A 60 17.15 10.30 -26.90
C THR A 60 17.35 10.50 -25.40
N LEU A 61 16.42 10.00 -24.58
CA LEU A 61 16.56 9.96 -23.12
C LEU A 61 17.12 8.63 -22.64
N LEU A 62 18.13 8.69 -21.77
CA LEU A 62 18.62 7.55 -21.02
C LEU A 62 18.77 7.90 -19.54
N CYS A 63 18.32 7.01 -18.64
CA CYS A 63 18.62 7.13 -17.21
C CYS A 63 20.10 6.88 -16.95
N GLU A 64 20.60 7.32 -15.79
CA GLU A 64 22.03 7.20 -15.43
C GLU A 64 22.57 5.78 -15.60
N GLY A 65 21.80 4.76 -15.17
CA GLY A 65 22.19 3.35 -15.31
C GLY A 65 22.24 2.85 -16.76
N CYS A 66 21.35 3.33 -17.64
CA CYS A 66 21.39 2.97 -19.05
C CYS A 66 22.49 3.74 -19.79
N HIS A 67 22.61 5.04 -19.55
CA HIS A 67 23.64 5.90 -20.09
C HIS A 67 25.04 5.40 -19.70
N GLY A 68 25.27 5.07 -18.42
CA GLY A 68 26.53 4.52 -17.93
C GLY A 68 26.92 3.17 -18.56
N ARG A 69 25.94 2.36 -18.98
CA ARG A 69 26.21 1.12 -19.75
C ARG A 69 26.61 1.42 -21.20
N VAL A 70 26.07 2.48 -21.81
CA VAL A 70 26.45 2.93 -23.15
C VAL A 70 27.86 3.53 -23.12
N THR A 71 28.11 4.49 -22.22
CA THR A 71 29.43 5.12 -22.03
C THR A 71 30.50 4.08 -21.65
N GLY A 72 30.15 3.12 -20.78
CA GLY A 72 31.02 2.01 -20.42
C GLY A 72 31.11 0.90 -21.48
N LYS A 73 30.57 1.09 -22.69
CA LYS A 73 30.58 0.16 -23.84
C LYS A 73 29.97 -1.23 -23.57
N ARG A 74 29.25 -1.40 -22.47
CA ARG A 74 28.47 -2.62 -22.12
C ARG A 74 27.15 -2.70 -22.90
N LYS A 75 26.71 -1.58 -23.48
CA LYS A 75 25.54 -1.49 -24.35
C LYS A 75 25.87 -0.69 -25.60
N SER A 76 25.56 -1.24 -26.77
CA SER A 76 25.86 -0.60 -28.05
C SER A 76 24.85 0.49 -28.44
N LYS A 77 25.28 1.50 -29.20
CA LYS A 77 24.40 2.54 -29.77
C LYS A 77 23.31 1.96 -30.67
N ARG A 78 23.56 0.83 -31.34
CA ARG A 78 22.55 0.09 -32.11
C ARG A 78 21.34 -0.32 -31.27
N VAL A 79 21.57 -0.73 -30.02
CA VAL A 79 20.47 -1.06 -29.08
C VAL A 79 19.71 0.19 -28.66
N VAL A 80 20.40 1.33 -28.52
CA VAL A 80 19.77 2.62 -28.20
C VAL A 80 18.89 3.10 -29.35
N TRP A 81 19.36 2.98 -30.61
CA TRP A 81 18.57 3.27 -31.80
C TRP A 81 17.28 2.46 -31.86
N LYS A 82 17.39 1.13 -31.69
CA LYS A 82 16.21 0.26 -31.64
C LYS A 82 15.23 0.65 -30.53
N ALA A 83 15.75 1.04 -29.36
CA ALA A 83 14.92 1.51 -28.25
C ALA A 83 14.29 2.88 -28.53
N LYS A 84 14.93 3.77 -29.29
CA LYS A 84 14.32 5.04 -29.72
C LYS A 84 13.16 4.83 -30.70
N GLU A 85 13.25 3.83 -31.58
CA GLU A 85 12.17 3.47 -32.52
C GLU A 85 10.92 2.95 -31.80
N GLU A 86 11.10 2.17 -30.73
CA GLU A 86 10.02 1.66 -29.89
C GLU A 86 10.33 1.91 -28.40
N PRO A 87 10.14 3.14 -27.90
CA PRO A 87 10.46 3.49 -26.52
C PRO A 87 9.66 2.68 -25.53
N PHE A 88 10.32 2.23 -24.44
CA PHE A 88 9.68 1.49 -23.36
C PHE A 88 8.36 2.13 -22.93
N ALA A 89 8.41 3.44 -22.68
CA ALA A 89 7.31 4.17 -22.10
C ALA A 89 6.10 4.18 -23.04
N ILE A 90 6.31 4.48 -24.34
CA ILE A 90 5.25 4.46 -25.37
C ILE A 90 4.66 3.05 -25.54
N LYS A 91 5.52 2.03 -25.56
CA LYS A 91 5.12 0.62 -25.72
C LYS A 91 4.23 0.13 -24.58
N HIS A 92 4.56 0.49 -23.34
CA HIS A 92 3.86 0.00 -22.14
C HIS A 92 2.80 0.98 -21.62
N GLY A 93 2.77 2.22 -22.11
CA GLY A 93 1.81 3.24 -21.71
C GLY A 93 2.12 3.97 -20.40
N PHE A 94 3.31 3.78 -19.82
CA PHE A 94 3.70 4.42 -18.56
C PHE A 94 5.20 4.71 -18.44
N VAL A 95 5.54 5.70 -17.62
CA VAL A 95 6.88 5.93 -17.05
C VAL A 95 6.89 5.54 -15.58
N LYS A 96 8.07 5.26 -15.03
CA LYS A 96 8.20 4.83 -13.65
C LYS A 96 9.45 5.35 -12.99
N GLU A 97 9.47 5.42 -11.68
CA GLU A 97 10.67 5.72 -10.91
C GLU A 97 10.63 5.05 -9.54
N LEU A 98 11.78 4.56 -9.07
CA LEU A 98 11.89 4.06 -7.70
C LEU A 98 12.23 5.23 -6.78
N LEU A 99 11.45 5.40 -5.72
CA LEU A 99 11.62 6.43 -4.72
C LEU A 99 12.31 5.87 -3.49
N GLU A 100 13.12 6.69 -2.82
CA GLU A 100 13.78 6.35 -1.55
C GLU A 100 13.37 7.38 -0.48
N PRO A 101 12.13 7.31 0.03
CA PRO A 101 11.65 8.26 1.03
C PRO A 101 12.38 8.09 2.38
N ALA A 102 12.05 8.96 3.33
CA ALA A 102 12.48 8.78 4.72
C ALA A 102 11.95 7.48 5.34
N ILE A 103 12.54 7.09 6.47
CA ILE A 103 12.13 5.92 7.25
C ILE A 103 10.82 6.21 8.02
N GLU A 104 10.54 7.46 8.38
CA GLU A 104 9.33 7.82 9.12
C GLU A 104 8.07 7.93 8.24
N GLU A 105 6.89 7.67 8.83
CA GLU A 105 5.56 7.81 8.22
C GLU A 105 5.13 9.27 8.01
N THR A 106 6.02 10.08 7.42
CA THR A 106 5.80 11.50 7.21
C THR A 106 5.67 11.82 5.73
N ILE A 107 4.72 12.70 5.42
CA ILE A 107 4.58 13.30 4.09
C ILE A 107 4.25 14.78 4.20
N ASN A 108 4.79 15.56 3.26
CA ASN A 108 4.47 16.98 3.16
C ASN A 108 3.40 17.22 2.09
N LEU A 109 2.29 17.84 2.47
CA LEU A 109 1.25 18.32 1.56
C LEU A 109 1.26 19.84 1.54
N GLY A 110 1.98 20.42 0.59
CA GLY A 110 2.24 21.86 0.54
C GLY A 110 3.01 22.32 1.77
N ASN A 111 2.45 23.26 2.54
CA ASN A 111 3.02 23.73 3.81
C ASN A 111 2.67 22.83 5.00
N SER A 112 1.79 21.84 4.80
CA SER A 112 1.30 20.97 5.86
C SER A 112 2.15 19.72 5.98
N VAL A 113 2.29 19.21 7.19
CA VAL A 113 3.01 17.97 7.50
C VAL A 113 2.00 16.98 8.05
N ILE A 114 1.95 15.79 7.45
CA ILE A 114 1.13 14.70 7.93
C ILE A 114 2.06 13.57 8.35
N ASP A 115 2.01 13.27 9.63
CA ASP A 115 2.64 12.16 10.30
C ASP A 115 1.50 11.35 10.93
N THR A 116 1.22 10.17 10.36
CA THR A 116 0.06 9.34 10.69
C THR A 116 0.43 7.88 10.64
N THR A 117 -0.28 7.06 11.40
CA THR A 117 0.05 5.65 11.55
C THR A 117 -0.51 4.74 10.48
N GLN A 118 -1.39 5.22 9.60
CA GLN A 118 -1.97 4.42 8.51
C GLN A 118 -2.31 5.25 7.27
N VAL A 119 -3.36 6.08 7.31
CA VAL A 119 -3.92 6.73 6.11
C VAL A 119 -3.84 8.25 6.23
N ALA A 120 -3.05 8.89 5.37
CA ALA A 120 -2.87 10.34 5.38
C ALA A 120 -4.03 11.09 4.74
N VAL A 121 -4.57 10.59 3.63
CA VAL A 121 -5.69 11.21 2.92
C VAL A 121 -6.67 10.15 2.45
N GLU A 122 -7.95 10.37 2.73
CA GLU A 122 -9.08 9.54 2.33
C GLU A 122 -10.17 10.42 1.72
N ILE A 123 -10.76 9.98 0.60
CA ILE A 123 -11.91 10.62 -0.02
C ILE A 123 -13.00 9.57 -0.22
N TYR A 124 -14.17 9.79 0.38
CA TYR A 124 -15.34 8.90 0.25
C TYR A 124 -15.05 7.43 0.54
N GLY A 125 -14.26 7.12 1.58
CA GLY A 125 -13.91 5.72 1.88
C GLY A 125 -12.72 5.17 1.11
N LYS A 126 -12.24 5.86 0.06
CA LYS A 126 -11.07 5.44 -0.72
C LYS A 126 -9.81 6.12 -0.16
N PRO A 127 -8.85 5.36 0.36
CA PRO A 127 -7.52 5.89 0.65
C PRO A 127 -6.88 6.43 -0.63
N ILE A 128 -6.47 7.69 -0.56
CA ILE A 128 -5.75 8.40 -1.63
C ILE A 128 -4.26 8.41 -1.33
N LEU A 129 -3.90 8.46 -0.05
CA LEU A 129 -2.52 8.47 0.39
C LEU A 129 -2.39 7.75 1.73
N TRP A 130 -1.49 6.77 1.82
CA TRP A 130 -1.26 5.98 3.02
C TRP A 130 0.16 5.43 3.08
N PHE A 131 0.48 4.88 4.25
CA PHE A 131 1.76 4.23 4.54
C PHE A 131 1.55 2.74 4.80
N GLU A 132 2.55 1.96 4.42
CA GLU A 132 2.72 0.55 4.78
C GLU A 132 4.06 0.40 5.50
N GLN A 133 4.09 -0.43 6.53
CA GLN A 133 5.32 -0.74 7.24
C GLN A 133 6.24 -1.59 6.36
N PRO A 134 7.55 -1.25 6.28
CA PRO A 134 8.51 -2.05 5.55
C PRO A 134 8.77 -3.40 6.24
N SER A 135 9.56 -4.26 5.59
CA SER A 135 9.89 -5.57 6.17
C SER A 135 10.92 -5.45 7.29
N GLN A 136 11.81 -4.47 7.20
CA GLN A 136 12.83 -4.17 8.21
C GLN A 136 12.70 -2.74 8.73
N PRO A 137 12.97 -2.47 10.02
CA PRO A 137 12.81 -1.13 10.61
C PRO A 137 13.73 -0.04 10.03
N ASP A 138 14.83 -0.41 9.38
CA ASP A 138 15.81 0.49 8.77
C ASP A 138 15.54 0.75 7.28
N GLU A 139 14.52 0.12 6.71
CA GLU A 139 14.08 0.39 5.33
C GLU A 139 13.20 1.65 5.26
N PRO A 140 13.22 2.37 4.13
CA PRO A 140 12.28 3.47 3.88
C PRO A 140 10.82 3.04 4.08
N ILE A 141 10.00 3.95 4.62
CA ILE A 141 8.56 3.69 4.74
C ILE A 141 7.97 3.41 3.35
N LEU A 142 7.02 2.48 3.24
CA LEU A 142 6.35 2.21 1.98
C LEU A 142 5.22 3.24 1.78
N VAL A 143 5.48 4.25 0.97
CA VAL A 143 4.48 5.25 0.61
C VAL A 143 3.60 4.75 -0.52
N ASN A 144 2.30 4.94 -0.39
CA ASN A 144 1.32 4.70 -1.44
C ASN A 144 0.48 5.96 -1.66
N ALA A 145 0.24 6.30 -2.92
CA ALA A 145 -0.55 7.47 -3.29
C ALA A 145 -1.25 7.28 -4.64
N ILE A 146 -2.42 7.87 -4.82
CA ILE A 146 -3.16 7.85 -6.09
C ILE A 146 -3.46 9.29 -6.50
N PHE A 147 -2.96 9.70 -7.67
CA PHE A 147 -3.12 11.04 -8.21
C PHE A 147 -4.08 11.00 -9.40
N TYR A 148 -5.18 11.74 -9.28
CA TYR A 148 -6.15 11.91 -10.35
C TYR A 148 -5.94 13.26 -11.06
N SER A 149 -6.48 13.37 -12.27
CA SER A 149 -6.70 14.65 -12.91
C SER A 149 -7.82 15.42 -12.22
N ASN A 150 -8.00 16.69 -12.58
CA ASN A 150 -9.14 17.49 -12.14
C ASN A 150 -10.49 17.04 -12.72
N ASN A 151 -10.50 16.04 -13.60
CA ASN A 151 -11.68 15.39 -14.16
C ASN A 151 -11.86 13.94 -13.64
N SER A 152 -11.18 13.57 -12.54
CA SER A 152 -11.24 12.23 -11.94
C SER A 152 -10.69 11.09 -12.82
N GLU A 153 -9.82 11.41 -13.79
CA GLU A 153 -9.09 10.38 -14.55
C GLU A 153 -7.78 10.02 -13.84
N PRO A 154 -7.37 8.74 -13.76
CA PRO A 154 -6.10 8.36 -13.15
C PRO A 154 -4.91 8.97 -13.90
N LEU A 155 -4.02 9.67 -13.19
CA LEU A 155 -2.86 10.37 -13.74
C LEU A 155 -1.56 9.65 -13.39
N ALA A 156 -1.34 9.38 -12.11
CA ALA A 156 -0.17 8.68 -11.58
C ALA A 156 -0.51 8.03 -10.25
N PHE A 157 0.36 7.14 -9.78
CA PHE A 157 0.30 6.60 -8.44
C PHE A 157 1.70 6.27 -7.93
N ILE A 158 1.83 6.13 -6.62
CA ILE A 158 2.97 5.51 -5.96
C ILE A 158 2.44 4.21 -5.37
N ASN A 159 3.02 3.08 -5.75
CA ASN A 159 2.73 1.77 -5.17
C ASN A 159 4.01 1.29 -4.49
N ARG A 160 4.04 1.29 -3.15
CA ARG A 160 5.20 0.90 -2.33
C ARG A 160 6.50 1.51 -2.83
N ASN A 161 6.57 2.84 -2.84
CA ASN A 161 7.72 3.62 -3.32
C ASN A 161 8.02 3.53 -4.82
N GLN A 162 7.29 2.72 -5.60
CA GLN A 162 7.36 2.75 -7.05
C GLN A 162 6.40 3.81 -7.59
N PHE A 163 6.92 4.96 -8.00
CA PHE A 163 6.16 5.94 -8.76
C PHE A 163 5.89 5.39 -10.17
N THR A 164 4.65 5.50 -10.63
CA THR A 164 4.23 5.17 -11.99
C THR A 164 3.27 6.24 -12.49
N ALA A 165 3.46 6.67 -13.73
CA ALA A 165 2.57 7.62 -14.36
C ALA A 165 2.18 7.21 -15.76
N LYS A 166 0.90 7.35 -16.07
CA LYS A 166 0.36 7.05 -17.39
C LYS A 166 0.86 8.08 -18.39
N ILE A 167 1.30 7.60 -19.55
CA ILE A 167 1.63 8.46 -20.67
C ILE A 167 0.34 8.78 -21.40
N GLY A 168 0.09 10.07 -21.59
CA GLY A 168 -1.10 10.56 -22.28
C GLY A 168 -0.85 11.95 -22.85
N GLY A 169 -1.89 12.77 -22.92
CA GLY A 169 -1.79 14.16 -23.43
C GLY A 169 -0.98 15.11 -22.55
N ALA A 170 -0.52 14.68 -21.37
CA ALA A 170 0.27 15.49 -20.45
C ALA A 170 1.75 15.53 -20.82
N ASP A 171 2.38 16.69 -20.62
CA ASP A 171 3.84 16.83 -20.59
C ASP A 171 4.34 16.44 -19.19
N ILE A 172 5.27 15.48 -19.14
CA ILE A 172 5.86 14.96 -17.91
C ILE A 172 7.33 15.36 -17.88
N LYS A 173 7.78 15.90 -16.74
CA LYS A 173 9.15 16.38 -16.56
C LYS A 173 9.74 15.88 -15.25
N SER A 174 11.01 15.51 -15.28
CA SER A 174 11.85 15.23 -14.12
C SER A 174 13.08 16.16 -14.16
N GLU A 175 13.41 16.81 -13.05
CA GLU A 175 14.59 17.66 -12.93
C GLU A 175 15.05 17.72 -11.46
N GLY A 176 16.33 17.41 -11.21
CA GLY A 176 16.84 17.29 -9.84
C GLY A 176 16.11 16.18 -9.09
N THR A 177 15.43 16.52 -8.00
CA THR A 177 14.56 15.62 -7.22
C THR A 177 13.07 15.83 -7.52
N THR A 178 12.75 16.67 -8.51
CA THR A 178 11.37 17.09 -8.77
C THR A 178 10.78 16.33 -9.95
N ILE A 179 9.54 15.87 -9.78
CA ILE A 179 8.67 15.32 -10.83
C ILE A 179 7.49 16.28 -11.02
N GLU A 180 7.27 16.73 -12.25
CA GLU A 180 6.21 17.67 -12.63
C GLU A 180 5.30 17.06 -13.71
N PHE A 181 3.99 17.20 -13.52
CA PHE A 181 2.97 16.87 -14.52
C PHE A 181 2.22 18.10 -14.98
N ARG A 182 2.12 18.23 -16.30
CA ARG A 182 1.50 19.35 -16.98
C ARG A 182 0.52 18.85 -18.05
N PRO A 183 -0.76 18.61 -17.72
CA PRO A 183 -1.75 18.12 -18.68
C PRO A 183 -2.05 19.10 -19.81
N LYS A 184 -1.87 20.41 -19.59
CA LYS A 184 -2.06 21.47 -20.60
C LYS A 184 -0.99 22.55 -20.45
N PRO A 185 -0.65 23.29 -21.52
CA PRO A 185 0.26 24.42 -21.41
C PRO A 185 -0.15 25.37 -20.27
N ARG A 186 0.80 25.73 -19.41
CA ARG A 186 0.63 26.60 -18.23
C ARG A 186 -0.27 26.06 -17.11
N HIS A 187 -0.71 24.82 -17.17
CA HIS A 187 -1.46 24.18 -16.09
C HIS A 187 -0.67 23.01 -15.51
N ILE A 188 -0.11 23.19 -14.31
CA ILE A 188 0.63 22.17 -13.57
C ILE A 188 -0.34 21.50 -12.59
N SER A 189 -0.55 20.20 -12.75
CA SER A 189 -1.47 19.42 -11.93
C SER A 189 -0.79 18.68 -10.78
N LEU A 190 0.50 18.37 -10.89
CA LEU A 190 1.25 17.68 -9.84
C LEU A 190 2.70 18.14 -9.85
N VAL A 191 3.24 18.46 -8.69
CA VAL A 191 4.67 18.63 -8.44
C VAL A 191 5.02 17.81 -7.21
N LEU A 192 5.87 16.80 -7.38
CA LEU A 192 6.43 15.99 -6.32
C LEU A 192 7.92 16.32 -6.17
N ASN A 193 8.39 16.45 -4.94
CA ASN A 193 9.80 16.44 -4.60
C ASN A 193 10.09 15.14 -3.83
N VAL A 194 11.01 14.35 -4.37
CA VAL A 194 11.34 12.99 -3.93
C VAL A 194 12.82 12.88 -3.58
N GLU A 195 13.31 13.85 -2.79
CA GLU A 195 14.68 13.81 -2.28
C GLU A 195 14.90 12.56 -1.41
N GLY A 196 16.01 11.86 -1.64
CA GLY A 196 16.36 10.64 -0.93
C GLY A 196 16.46 10.85 0.58
N ASP A 197 15.98 9.89 1.36
CA ASP A 197 15.96 9.91 2.83
C ASP A 197 15.21 11.13 3.41
N LYS A 198 14.27 11.70 2.65
CA LYS A 198 13.38 12.76 3.10
C LYS A 198 11.92 12.41 2.85
N PRO A 199 10.98 13.00 3.62
CA PRO A 199 9.56 12.88 3.34
C PRO A 199 9.23 13.31 1.91
N ILE A 200 8.44 12.50 1.21
CA ILE A 200 7.90 12.89 -0.10
C ILE A 200 7.11 14.19 0.10
N SER A 201 7.31 15.14 -0.80
CA SER A 201 6.66 16.44 -0.73
C SER A 201 5.80 16.68 -1.95
N VAL A 202 4.48 16.73 -1.74
CA VAL A 202 3.52 17.15 -2.76
C VAL A 202 3.44 18.68 -2.73
N GLU A 203 4.27 19.33 -3.52
CA GLU A 203 4.39 20.80 -3.52
C GLU A 203 3.25 21.48 -4.27
N ARG A 204 2.64 20.78 -5.23
CA ARG A 204 1.49 21.24 -6.01
C ARG A 204 0.62 20.05 -6.39
N LEU A 205 -0.69 20.25 -6.36
CA LEU A 205 -1.68 19.24 -6.72
C LEU A 205 -2.94 19.93 -7.23
N ASP A 206 -3.55 19.43 -8.30
CA ASP A 206 -4.88 19.82 -8.77
C ASP A 206 -5.59 18.57 -9.27
N MET A 207 -6.30 17.90 -8.36
CA MET A 207 -7.03 16.68 -8.64
C MET A 207 -8.49 16.79 -8.21
N SER A 208 -9.33 15.93 -8.77
CA SER A 208 -10.67 15.67 -8.27
C SER A 208 -10.94 14.18 -8.19
N TYR A 209 -11.74 13.77 -7.22
CA TYR A 209 -12.27 12.42 -7.11
C TYR A 209 -13.75 12.50 -6.73
N LEU A 210 -14.64 11.94 -7.55
CA LEU A 210 -16.09 11.95 -7.33
C LEU A 210 -16.66 13.35 -7.01
N ASN A 211 -16.20 14.37 -7.74
CA ASN A 211 -16.55 15.80 -7.56
C ASN A 211 -16.01 16.47 -6.28
N VAL A 212 -15.17 15.79 -5.50
CA VAL A 212 -14.36 16.41 -4.45
C VAL A 212 -13.04 16.87 -5.07
N GLY A 213 -12.86 18.18 -5.18
CA GLY A 213 -11.59 18.77 -5.61
C GLY A 213 -10.61 18.85 -4.44
N PHE A 214 -9.37 18.41 -4.66
CA PHE A 214 -8.26 18.54 -3.72
C PHE A 214 -7.10 19.25 -4.43
N LYS A 215 -6.73 20.44 -3.95
CA LYS A 215 -5.68 21.26 -4.54
C LYS A 215 -4.61 21.65 -3.53
N ILE A 216 -3.38 21.71 -3.99
CA ILE A 216 -2.26 22.40 -3.33
C ILE A 216 -1.85 23.53 -4.28
N LEU A 217 -2.05 24.77 -3.81
CA LEU A 217 -1.89 25.99 -4.59
C LEU A 217 -0.40 26.40 -4.72
N ALA A 218 -0.12 27.43 -5.51
CA ALA A 218 1.25 27.91 -5.75
C ALA A 218 1.96 28.42 -4.47
N ASN A 219 1.19 28.96 -3.51
CA ASN A 219 1.67 29.34 -2.18
C ASN A 219 1.74 28.14 -1.21
N ARG A 220 1.57 26.91 -1.72
CA ARG A 220 1.59 25.64 -0.98
C ARG A 220 0.48 25.50 0.08
N SER A 221 -0.57 26.33 0.06
CA SER A 221 -1.78 26.10 0.87
C SER A 221 -2.68 25.05 0.23
N MET A 222 -3.39 24.26 1.04
CA MET A 222 -4.39 23.29 0.58
C MET A 222 -5.76 23.94 0.40
N LEU A 223 -6.47 23.56 -0.66
CA LEU A 223 -7.85 23.95 -0.93
C LEU A 223 -8.65 22.70 -1.31
N MET A 224 -9.66 22.39 -0.52
CA MET A 224 -10.59 21.30 -0.76
C MET A 224 -11.96 21.87 -1.10
N ARG A 225 -12.64 21.29 -2.09
CA ARG A 225 -13.97 21.73 -2.54
C ARG A 225 -14.88 20.53 -2.76
N SER A 226 -16.13 20.64 -2.31
CA SER A 226 -17.18 19.65 -2.54
C SER A 226 -18.50 20.36 -2.75
N GLY A 227 -18.99 20.40 -3.99
CA GLY A 227 -20.13 21.25 -4.36
C GLY A 227 -19.82 22.73 -4.06
N ASP A 228 -20.72 23.38 -3.32
CA ASP A 228 -20.58 24.79 -2.92
C ASP A 228 -19.72 24.99 -1.66
N SER A 229 -19.35 23.90 -0.98
CA SER A 229 -18.52 23.94 0.22
C SER A 229 -17.04 23.97 -0.13
N SER A 230 -16.28 24.80 0.57
CA SER A 230 -14.82 24.85 0.43
C SER A 230 -14.11 24.99 1.77
N VAL A 231 -12.97 24.32 1.91
CA VAL A 231 -12.08 24.40 3.06
C VAL A 231 -10.69 24.80 2.56
N SER A 232 -10.12 25.86 3.13
CA SER A 232 -8.77 26.33 2.81
C SER A 232 -7.90 26.22 4.04
N ILE A 233 -6.74 25.58 3.90
CA ILE A 233 -5.77 25.35 4.98
C ILE A 233 -4.43 25.89 4.54
N ASN A 234 -3.95 26.94 5.20
CA ASN A 234 -2.61 27.46 4.91
C ASN A 234 -1.53 26.47 5.33
N GLN A 235 -1.64 25.96 6.55
CA GLN A 235 -0.73 24.99 7.15
C GLN A 235 -1.48 24.20 8.22
N MET A 236 -1.20 22.91 8.29
CA MET A 236 -1.68 22.01 9.33
C MET A 236 -0.57 21.00 9.67
N THR A 237 -0.55 20.57 10.91
CA THR A 237 0.32 19.48 11.36
C THR A 237 -0.57 18.39 11.94
N VAL A 238 -0.59 17.23 11.30
CA VAL A 238 -1.21 16.02 11.84
C VAL A 238 -0.09 15.16 12.37
N LYS A 239 -0.21 14.71 13.62
CA LYS A 239 0.75 13.80 14.25
C LYS A 239 0.04 12.65 14.89
N ASN A 240 0.54 11.45 14.63
CA ASN A 240 0.16 10.22 15.31
C ASN A 240 -1.35 9.96 15.39
N CYS A 241 -2.06 10.30 14.32
CA CYS A 241 -3.46 10.00 14.16
C CYS A 241 -3.61 8.70 13.37
N GLY A 242 -4.69 7.93 13.60
CA GLY A 242 -4.99 6.75 12.77
C GLY A 242 -5.35 7.10 11.32
N GLY A 243 -5.94 8.28 11.12
CA GLY A 243 -6.17 8.89 9.81
C GLY A 243 -5.83 10.38 9.84
N GLY A 244 -5.37 10.93 8.71
CA GLY A 244 -5.05 12.33 8.54
C GLY A 244 -6.27 13.17 8.13
N ILE A 245 -6.50 13.26 6.82
CA ILE A 245 -7.59 14.04 6.22
C ILE A 245 -8.62 13.07 5.63
N ALA A 246 -9.86 13.11 6.13
CA ALA A 246 -10.98 12.38 5.56
C ALA A 246 -12.01 13.34 4.96
N LEU A 247 -12.32 13.17 3.67
CA LEU A 247 -13.30 13.98 2.93
C LEU A 247 -14.49 13.14 2.49
N GLY A 248 -15.57 13.23 3.26
CA GLY A 248 -16.81 12.49 3.02
C GLY A 248 -16.77 11.05 3.55
N GLU A 249 -17.96 10.47 3.74
CA GLU A 249 -18.12 9.06 4.13
C GLU A 249 -18.22 8.16 2.89
N ILE A 250 -18.10 6.84 3.07
CA ILE A 250 -18.43 5.88 2.01
C ILE A 250 -19.82 6.21 1.43
N PRO A 251 -19.91 6.43 0.11
CA PRO A 251 -21.15 6.77 -0.53
C PRO A 251 -22.19 5.67 -0.30
N LYS A 252 -23.38 6.05 0.14
CA LYS A 252 -24.50 5.16 0.41
C LYS A 252 -25.81 5.76 -0.07
N THR A 253 -26.75 4.93 -0.51
CA THR A 253 -28.06 5.40 -0.97
C THR A 253 -29.21 4.60 -0.37
N ARG A 254 -30.35 5.28 -0.22
CA ARG A 254 -31.66 4.67 0.11
C ARG A 254 -32.57 4.52 -1.11
N ARG A 255 -32.17 5.11 -2.24
CA ARG A 255 -32.94 5.11 -3.49
C ARG A 255 -32.13 4.36 -4.54
N LEU A 256 -32.73 3.32 -5.10
CA LEU A 256 -32.20 2.65 -6.28
C LEU A 256 -32.64 3.40 -7.54
N PRO A 257 -32.00 3.18 -8.69
CA PRO A 257 -32.41 3.76 -9.97
C PRO A 257 -33.88 3.48 -10.33
N MET A 258 -34.46 2.39 -9.84
CA MET A 258 -35.86 1.98 -10.05
C MET A 258 -36.86 2.57 -9.02
N GLY A 259 -36.41 3.44 -8.12
CA GLY A 259 -37.25 4.09 -7.10
C GLY A 259 -36.76 3.90 -5.65
N THR A 260 -37.56 4.38 -4.69
CA THR A 260 -37.26 4.22 -3.26
C THR A 260 -37.65 2.80 -2.82
N VAL A 261 -36.68 1.93 -2.57
CA VAL A 261 -36.96 0.62 -1.97
C VAL A 261 -37.28 0.83 -0.50
N ASN A 262 -38.41 0.29 -0.03
CA ASN A 262 -38.79 0.41 1.37
C ASN A 262 -37.86 -0.47 2.23
N LYS A 263 -37.29 0.07 3.33
CA LYS A 263 -36.45 -0.70 4.28
C LYS A 263 -37.12 -1.99 4.75
N ILE A 264 -38.45 -2.00 4.87
CA ILE A 264 -39.23 -3.19 5.24
C ILE A 264 -39.09 -4.30 4.20
N GLN A 265 -39.09 -3.97 2.91
CA GLN A 265 -38.92 -4.97 1.84
C GLN A 265 -37.49 -5.55 1.84
N ILE A 266 -36.49 -4.70 2.08
CA ILE A 266 -35.09 -5.14 2.21
C ILE A 266 -34.94 -6.06 3.41
N ALA A 267 -35.45 -5.64 4.58
CA ALA A 267 -35.42 -6.43 5.80
C ALA A 267 -36.16 -7.77 5.63
N TYR A 268 -37.31 -7.78 4.95
CA TYR A 268 -38.05 -9.00 4.64
C TYR A 268 -37.25 -9.95 3.74
N SER A 269 -36.61 -9.43 2.69
CA SER A 269 -35.73 -10.22 1.81
C SER A 269 -34.55 -10.82 2.58
N ILE A 270 -33.89 -10.00 3.40
CA ILE A 270 -32.75 -10.44 4.23
C ILE A 270 -33.19 -11.50 5.24
N ALA A 271 -34.33 -11.31 5.89
CA ALA A 271 -34.87 -12.28 6.86
C ALA A 271 -35.20 -13.64 6.23
N ARG A 272 -35.55 -13.67 4.94
CA ARG A 272 -35.95 -14.88 4.23
C ARG A 272 -34.79 -15.61 3.54
N TYR A 273 -33.80 -14.87 3.05
CA TYR A 273 -32.72 -15.38 2.21
C TYR A 273 -31.34 -14.94 2.72
N GLU A 274 -31.15 -14.97 4.03
CA GLU A 274 -29.99 -14.36 4.70
C GLU A 274 -28.65 -14.77 4.06
N LYS A 275 -28.03 -13.83 3.35
CA LYS A 275 -26.69 -13.96 2.76
C LYS A 275 -25.77 -12.96 3.44
N LYS A 276 -25.16 -13.37 4.56
CA LYS A 276 -24.30 -12.50 5.37
C LYS A 276 -23.04 -12.14 4.60
N LEU A 277 -22.64 -10.88 4.64
CA LEU A 277 -21.31 -10.43 4.26
C LEU A 277 -20.48 -10.23 5.53
N VAL A 278 -19.31 -10.85 5.59
CA VAL A 278 -18.46 -10.91 6.79
C VAL A 278 -17.06 -10.35 6.52
N SER A 279 -16.39 -9.91 7.58
CA SER A 279 -14.98 -9.51 7.52
C SER A 279 -14.05 -10.73 7.49
N CYS A 280 -12.75 -10.47 7.36
CA CYS A 280 -11.69 -11.47 7.56
C CYS A 280 -11.82 -12.27 8.86
N ASN A 281 -12.34 -11.66 9.93
CA ASN A 281 -12.45 -12.27 11.26
C ASN A 281 -13.84 -12.89 11.50
N GLY A 282 -14.68 -12.98 10.46
CA GLY A 282 -16.07 -13.44 10.58
C GLY A 282 -17.01 -12.42 11.24
N GLU A 283 -16.58 -11.17 11.45
CA GLU A 283 -17.48 -10.11 11.93
C GLU A 283 -18.56 -9.89 10.87
N HIS A 284 -19.82 -10.00 11.24
CA HIS A 284 -20.93 -9.66 10.35
C HIS A 284 -20.88 -8.17 10.00
N LEU A 285 -20.72 -7.83 8.72
CA LEU A 285 -20.63 -6.45 8.23
C LEU A 285 -21.96 -5.96 7.65
N GLY A 286 -22.66 -6.84 6.94
CA GLY A 286 -23.92 -6.53 6.27
C GLY A 286 -24.43 -7.74 5.50
N TRP A 287 -25.15 -7.50 4.41
CA TRP A 287 -25.75 -8.56 3.61
C TRP A 287 -25.56 -8.34 2.11
N VAL A 288 -25.53 -9.46 1.39
CA VAL A 288 -25.70 -9.51 -0.06
C VAL A 288 -27.18 -9.75 -0.34
N SER A 289 -27.87 -8.82 -1.00
CA SER A 289 -29.29 -8.93 -1.29
C SER A 289 -29.57 -8.68 -2.77
N SER A 290 -30.05 -9.71 -3.47
CA SER A 290 -30.26 -9.69 -4.92
C SER A 290 -28.99 -9.27 -5.68
N HIS A 291 -28.92 -8.02 -6.18
CA HIS A 291 -27.78 -7.45 -6.90
C HIS A 291 -27.06 -6.35 -6.09
N PHE A 292 -27.28 -6.28 -4.78
CA PHE A 292 -26.77 -5.19 -3.95
C PHE A 292 -26.07 -5.65 -2.69
N ILE A 293 -25.15 -4.81 -2.23
CA ILE A 293 -24.51 -4.90 -0.92
C ILE A 293 -25.18 -3.90 0.01
N VAL A 294 -25.60 -4.38 1.18
CA VAL A 294 -26.43 -3.65 2.13
C VAL A 294 -25.76 -3.62 3.49
N ASN A 295 -25.68 -2.45 4.13
CA ASN A 295 -25.13 -2.32 5.47
C ASN A 295 -26.16 -2.66 6.57
N LYS A 296 -25.71 -2.69 7.84
CA LYS A 296 -26.56 -2.94 9.01
C LYS A 296 -27.73 -1.96 9.18
N GLN A 297 -27.66 -0.79 8.56
CA GLN A 297 -28.71 0.23 8.57
C GLN A 297 -29.69 0.09 7.39
N TYR A 298 -29.56 -0.97 6.57
CA TYR A 298 -30.34 -1.23 5.37
C TYR A 298 -30.18 -0.16 4.28
N ASP A 299 -29.04 0.52 4.25
CA ASP A 299 -28.67 1.42 3.15
C ASP A 299 -27.79 0.64 2.14
N PHE A 300 -27.92 0.95 0.86
CA PHE A 300 -27.12 0.34 -0.21
C PHE A 300 -25.73 0.99 -0.26
N VAL A 301 -24.69 0.16 -0.25
CA VAL A 301 -23.28 0.59 -0.23
C VAL A 301 -22.49 0.09 -1.45
N GLY A 302 -23.05 -0.86 -2.20
CA GLY A 302 -22.46 -1.36 -3.43
C GLY A 302 -23.44 -2.21 -4.23
N ASN A 303 -22.99 -2.64 -5.40
CA ASN A 303 -23.73 -3.55 -6.26
C ASN A 303 -22.88 -4.75 -6.67
N LEU A 304 -23.57 -5.83 -7.00
CA LEU A 304 -22.99 -6.96 -7.70
C LEU A 304 -23.06 -6.70 -9.19
N ASP A 305 -22.07 -7.21 -9.89
CA ASP A 305 -21.96 -7.18 -11.34
C ASP A 305 -21.23 -8.45 -11.78
N VAL A 306 -21.09 -8.66 -13.08
CA VAL A 306 -20.42 -9.82 -13.65
C VAL A 306 -19.28 -9.34 -14.54
N ASP A 307 -18.11 -9.94 -14.44
CA ASP A 307 -16.99 -9.64 -15.33
C ASP A 307 -17.11 -10.38 -16.68
N ASP A 308 -16.12 -10.20 -17.56
CA ASP A 308 -16.09 -10.81 -18.90
C ASP A 308 -16.00 -12.36 -18.86
N ASN A 309 -15.69 -12.95 -17.70
CA ASN A 309 -15.55 -14.39 -17.50
C ASN A 309 -16.72 -15.00 -16.70
N ASP A 310 -17.85 -14.30 -16.62
CA ASP A 310 -19.02 -14.70 -15.83
C ASP A 310 -18.77 -14.81 -14.31
N ILE A 311 -17.73 -14.15 -13.78
CA ILE A 311 -17.39 -14.15 -12.36
C ILE A 311 -18.10 -12.98 -11.65
N LEU A 312 -18.68 -13.26 -10.48
CA LEU A 312 -19.34 -12.23 -9.67
C LEU A 312 -18.30 -11.26 -9.09
N ILE A 313 -18.46 -9.99 -9.46
CA ILE A 313 -17.67 -8.88 -8.96
C ILE A 313 -18.52 -7.92 -8.14
N THR A 314 -17.86 -7.10 -7.34
CA THR A 314 -18.50 -6.08 -6.52
C THR A 314 -18.01 -4.70 -6.92
N ARG A 315 -18.94 -3.75 -6.97
CA ARG A 315 -18.65 -2.34 -7.23
C ARG A 315 -19.21 -1.47 -6.12
N SER A 316 -18.54 -0.36 -5.82
CA SER A 316 -19.10 0.71 -5.00
C SER A 316 -20.32 1.32 -5.69
N ILE A 317 -21.15 2.09 -4.97
CA ILE A 317 -22.27 2.79 -5.61
C ILE A 317 -21.84 3.82 -6.67
N THR A 318 -20.55 4.18 -6.71
CA THR A 318 -19.98 5.08 -7.72
C THR A 318 -19.40 4.34 -8.91
N GLY A 319 -19.53 3.01 -8.96
CA GLY A 319 -19.07 2.16 -10.05
C GLY A 319 -17.62 1.67 -9.92
N GLU A 320 -16.91 2.06 -8.86
CA GLU A 320 -15.54 1.60 -8.61
C GLU A 320 -15.54 0.10 -8.34
N PHE A 321 -14.71 -0.65 -9.07
CA PHE A 321 -14.48 -2.06 -8.77
C PHE A 321 -13.79 -2.22 -7.42
N ILE A 322 -14.32 -3.09 -6.55
CA ILE A 322 -13.78 -3.32 -5.21
C ILE A 322 -13.09 -4.68 -5.11
N GLY A 323 -13.65 -5.72 -5.72
CA GLY A 323 -13.11 -7.08 -5.67
C GLY A 323 -14.13 -8.13 -6.06
N TYR A 324 -13.71 -9.39 -6.04
CA TYR A 324 -14.52 -10.54 -6.40
C TYR A 324 -15.37 -11.00 -5.22
N LEU A 325 -16.61 -11.42 -5.49
CA LEU A 325 -17.50 -11.93 -4.46
C LEU A 325 -17.26 -13.43 -4.29
N TYR A 326 -16.96 -13.84 -3.05
CA TYR A 326 -16.83 -15.25 -2.71
C TYR A 326 -17.87 -15.67 -1.66
N GLN A 327 -18.27 -16.95 -1.70
CA GLN A 327 -19.11 -17.60 -0.69
C GLN A 327 -18.40 -18.78 -0.02
N ASP A 328 -18.20 -18.72 1.29
CA ASP A 328 -17.59 -19.80 2.07
C ASP A 328 -18.52 -21.03 2.25
N SER A 329 -17.95 -22.12 2.78
CA SER A 329 -18.70 -23.36 3.05
C SER A 329 -19.84 -23.21 4.06
N LYS A 330 -19.85 -22.13 4.86
CA LYS A 330 -20.90 -21.81 5.83
C LYS A 330 -21.98 -20.91 5.22
N GLY A 331 -21.86 -20.56 3.93
CA GLY A 331 -22.78 -19.72 3.20
C GLY A 331 -22.57 -18.22 3.41
N SER A 332 -21.51 -17.81 4.11
CA SER A 332 -21.15 -16.39 4.31
C SER A 332 -20.35 -15.87 3.13
N PHE A 333 -20.53 -14.59 2.83
CA PHE A 333 -19.89 -13.91 1.72
C PHE A 333 -18.74 -13.03 2.18
N SER A 334 -17.74 -12.89 1.32
CA SER A 334 -16.60 -11.97 1.45
C SER A 334 -16.30 -11.35 0.11
N VAL A 335 -15.66 -10.17 0.13
CA VAL A 335 -15.09 -9.54 -1.06
C VAL A 335 -13.59 -9.68 -1.00
N GLU A 336 -13.00 -10.28 -2.03
CA GLU A 336 -11.62 -10.76 -2.01
C GLU A 336 -10.86 -10.36 -3.28
N MET A 337 -9.53 -10.23 -3.15
CA MET A 337 -8.59 -10.00 -4.24
C MET A 337 -7.35 -10.88 -4.07
N GLU A 338 -6.78 -11.32 -5.18
CA GLU A 338 -5.55 -12.12 -5.17
C GLU A 338 -4.30 -11.26 -4.88
N HIS A 339 -4.31 -10.02 -5.38
CA HIS A 339 -3.17 -9.10 -5.32
C HIS A 339 -3.54 -7.80 -4.61
N PRO A 340 -2.56 -7.14 -3.96
CA PRO A 340 -2.76 -5.88 -3.26
C PRO A 340 -2.74 -4.65 -4.19
N GLU A 341 -3.05 -4.87 -5.45
CA GLU A 341 -3.03 -3.90 -6.54
C GLU A 341 -3.95 -4.39 -7.66
N TYR A 342 -4.42 -3.47 -8.49
CA TYR A 342 -5.15 -3.82 -9.71
C TYR A 342 -4.19 -4.20 -10.84
N ASP A 343 -4.69 -4.75 -11.94
CA ASP A 343 -3.90 -5.04 -13.16
C ASP A 343 -3.21 -3.80 -13.75
N THR A 344 -3.70 -2.62 -13.42
CA THR A 344 -3.10 -1.33 -13.77
C THR A 344 -1.90 -0.95 -12.89
N TYR A 345 -1.58 -1.78 -11.90
CA TYR A 345 -0.64 -1.56 -10.79
C TYR A 345 -1.03 -0.44 -9.82
N GLU A 346 -2.23 0.14 -9.96
CA GLU A 346 -2.76 1.06 -8.96
C GLU A 346 -2.90 0.31 -7.63
N PRO A 347 -2.30 0.83 -6.54
CA PRO A 347 -2.24 0.12 -5.27
C PRO A 347 -3.63 0.09 -4.63
N ILE A 348 -3.91 -1.00 -3.92
CA ILE A 348 -5.12 -1.15 -3.12
C ILE A 348 -4.70 -1.03 -1.66
N TRP A 349 -5.32 -0.11 -0.93
CA TRP A 349 -5.13 -0.09 0.51
C TRP A 349 -5.74 -1.35 1.13
N ILE A 350 -4.95 -2.01 1.96
CA ILE A 350 -5.37 -3.20 2.70
C ILE A 350 -5.20 -2.91 4.18
N SER A 351 -6.26 -3.12 4.93
CA SER A 351 -6.19 -2.99 6.38
C SER A 351 -5.18 -3.98 6.97
N PRO A 352 -4.45 -3.65 8.04
CA PRO A 352 -3.56 -4.60 8.70
C PRO A 352 -4.25 -5.92 9.10
N GLN A 353 -5.56 -5.86 9.41
CA GLN A 353 -6.39 -7.02 9.71
C GLN A 353 -6.61 -7.89 8.46
N SER A 354 -6.89 -7.26 7.32
CA SER A 354 -7.05 -7.94 6.03
C SER A 354 -5.73 -8.54 5.52
N ILE A 355 -4.58 -7.94 5.80
CA ILE A 355 -3.27 -8.55 5.46
C ILE A 355 -3.11 -9.90 6.19
N GLN A 356 -3.50 -9.95 7.47
CA GLN A 356 -3.45 -11.20 8.26
C GLN A 356 -4.42 -12.27 7.73
N SER A 357 -5.51 -11.88 7.05
CA SER A 357 -6.50 -12.84 6.53
C SER A 357 -5.91 -13.81 5.51
N LYS A 358 -4.87 -13.39 4.79
CA LYS A 358 -4.18 -14.23 3.80
C LYS A 358 -3.62 -15.52 4.41
N TYR A 359 -3.22 -15.49 5.68
CA TYR A 359 -2.65 -16.64 6.37
C TYR A 359 -3.71 -17.56 7.02
N VAL A 360 -4.93 -17.06 7.20
CA VAL A 360 -6.03 -17.79 7.87
C VAL A 360 -7.01 -18.37 6.86
N ARG A 361 -7.19 -17.72 5.71
CA ARG A 361 -8.14 -18.18 4.68
C ARG A 361 -7.56 -19.29 3.84
N LYS A 362 -8.36 -20.33 3.60
CA LYS A 362 -8.01 -21.49 2.77
C LYS A 362 -7.53 -21.12 1.35
N ARG A 363 -7.98 -19.98 0.81
CA ARG A 363 -7.63 -19.49 -0.53
C ARG A 363 -6.42 -18.55 -0.58
N GLY A 364 -5.94 -18.04 0.55
CA GLY A 364 -4.83 -17.07 0.56
C GLY A 364 -5.14 -15.72 -0.11
N GLU A 365 -6.41 -15.38 -0.27
CA GLU A 365 -6.86 -14.11 -0.84
C GLU A 365 -6.98 -13.03 0.25
N ILE A 366 -6.95 -11.77 -0.19
CA ILE A 366 -6.97 -10.57 0.65
C ILE A 366 -8.40 -10.05 0.78
N ASP A 367 -8.89 -9.91 2.01
CA ASP A 367 -10.25 -9.40 2.25
C ASP A 367 -10.34 -7.88 2.06
N LEU A 368 -11.23 -7.44 1.17
CA LEU A 368 -11.55 -6.03 0.89
C LEU A 368 -12.97 -5.65 1.34
N SER A 369 -13.66 -6.53 2.07
CA SER A 369 -15.03 -6.32 2.51
C SER A 369 -15.21 -5.01 3.30
N HIS A 370 -14.19 -4.59 4.06
CA HIS A 370 -14.17 -3.34 4.84
C HIS A 370 -14.40 -2.08 3.98
N ARG A 371 -14.05 -2.09 2.69
CA ARG A 371 -14.18 -0.93 1.78
C ARG A 371 -15.63 -0.47 1.57
N PHE A 372 -16.61 -1.32 1.87
CA PHE A 372 -18.03 -0.99 1.82
C PHE A 372 -18.60 -0.41 3.13
N PHE A 373 -17.88 -0.55 4.25
CA PHE A 373 -18.41 -0.27 5.59
C PHE A 373 -17.56 0.70 6.42
N GLY A 374 -16.36 1.04 5.93
CA GLY A 374 -15.50 2.05 6.53
C GLY A 374 -14.28 1.42 7.18
N MET A 375 -13.24 2.23 7.34
CA MET A 375 -12.05 1.82 8.06
C MET A 375 -12.27 1.97 9.57
N LYS A 376 -11.95 0.93 10.33
CA LYS A 376 -11.79 1.02 11.79
C LYS A 376 -10.30 1.26 12.06
N PHE A 377 -9.88 2.53 12.13
CA PHE A 377 -8.52 2.85 12.54
C PHE A 377 -8.27 2.38 13.98
N ARG A 378 -7.12 1.75 14.24
CA ARG A 378 -6.72 1.47 15.62
C ARG A 378 -6.41 2.80 16.34
N PRO A 379 -6.94 3.05 17.54
CA PRO A 379 -6.51 4.20 18.34
C PRO A 379 -5.01 4.11 18.62
N VAL A 380 -4.28 5.21 18.42
CA VAL A 380 -2.87 5.31 18.82
C VAL A 380 -2.84 5.61 20.32
N HIS A 381 -2.63 4.59 21.15
CA HIS A 381 -2.27 4.83 22.54
C HIS A 381 -0.77 5.14 22.61
N PHE A 382 -0.43 6.43 22.76
CA PHE A 382 0.91 6.86 23.15
C PHE A 382 1.22 6.37 24.56
N ASN A 383 2.07 5.37 24.68
CA ASN A 383 3.04 5.36 25.76
C ASN A 383 4.37 5.73 25.13
N ALA A 384 4.66 7.04 25.09
CA ALA A 384 5.98 7.53 24.73
C ALA A 384 6.98 7.01 25.77
N SER A 385 7.80 6.02 25.41
CA SER A 385 9.04 5.76 26.13
C SER A 385 10.07 6.79 25.66
N THR A 386 10.26 7.82 26.47
CA THR A 386 11.34 8.79 26.31
C THR A 386 12.68 8.07 26.39
N ASN A 387 13.56 8.38 25.43
CA ASN A 387 14.99 8.11 25.51
C ASN A 387 15.55 8.66 26.82
N GLU A 388 16.04 7.79 27.70
CA GLU A 388 16.99 8.17 28.75
C GLU A 388 18.17 7.18 28.74
N ASN A 389 19.34 7.71 28.37
CA ASN A 389 20.63 7.08 28.59
C ASN A 389 20.88 6.99 30.10
N HIS A 390 21.03 5.80 30.69
CA HIS A 390 21.67 5.69 32.02
C HIS A 390 22.51 4.42 32.18
N GLU A 391 23.76 4.65 32.58
CA GLU A 391 24.71 3.70 33.16
C GLU A 391 24.14 2.95 34.38
N PRO A 392 24.71 1.79 34.76
CA PRO A 392 24.15 0.96 35.81
C PRO A 392 24.54 1.50 37.19
N LEU A 393 23.57 2.01 37.96
CA LEU A 393 23.70 2.20 39.40
C LEU A 393 22.50 1.66 40.17
N GLN A 394 22.82 1.18 41.36
CA GLN A 394 22.11 0.19 42.17
C GLN A 394 20.76 0.64 42.72
N ALA A 395 19.92 -0.38 42.96
CA ALA A 395 18.58 -0.30 43.48
C ALA A 395 18.43 0.53 44.76
N THR A 396 17.59 1.56 44.70
CA THR A 396 16.73 1.93 45.82
C THR A 396 15.31 2.26 45.33
N ASN A 397 14.40 1.48 45.92
CA ASN A 397 12.96 1.39 45.81
C ASN A 397 12.09 2.66 45.62
N ASN A 398 10.98 2.40 44.90
CA ASN A 398 9.61 2.93 45.03
C ASN A 398 9.16 4.08 44.12
N ASN A 399 8.59 3.71 42.96
CA ASN A 399 7.14 3.84 42.76
C ASN A 399 6.64 2.98 41.59
N SER A 400 5.79 2.01 41.93
CA SER A 400 5.21 1.01 41.05
C SER A 400 4.13 1.59 40.14
N VAL A 401 4.28 1.43 38.83
CA VAL A 401 3.15 1.24 37.91
C VAL A 401 3.16 -0.24 37.55
N HIS A 402 2.27 -1.02 38.17
CA HIS A 402 2.15 -2.43 37.85
C HIS A 402 1.57 -2.59 36.43
N PRO A 403 2.16 -3.41 35.54
CA PRO A 403 1.44 -3.91 34.38
C PRO A 403 0.18 -4.63 34.88
N LYS A 404 -0.97 -4.39 34.23
CA LYS A 404 -2.21 -5.09 34.56
C LYS A 404 -1.93 -6.60 34.53
N PRO A 405 -2.20 -7.34 35.63
CA PRO A 405 -1.77 -8.73 35.74
C PRO A 405 -2.48 -9.59 34.71
N TYR A 406 -1.72 -10.50 34.10
CA TYR A 406 -2.29 -11.69 33.48
C TYR A 406 -3.05 -12.47 34.54
N SER A 407 -4.19 -13.04 34.16
CA SER A 407 -4.97 -13.88 35.05
C SER A 407 -5.43 -15.12 34.33
N SER A 408 -5.41 -16.25 35.04
CA SER A 408 -5.77 -17.54 34.46
C SER A 408 -7.18 -17.49 33.88
N CYS A 409 -7.33 -18.00 32.66
CA CYS A 409 -8.52 -17.94 31.85
C CYS A 409 -8.95 -19.37 31.49
N ALA A 410 -10.25 -19.66 31.67
CA ALA A 410 -10.85 -20.94 31.28
C ALA A 410 -11.47 -20.91 29.87
N LEU A 411 -11.41 -19.78 29.18
CA LEU A 411 -11.91 -19.62 27.82
C LEU A 411 -10.92 -20.23 26.81
N PRO A 412 -11.38 -20.55 25.58
CA PRO A 412 -10.48 -20.87 24.49
C PRO A 412 -9.42 -19.79 24.29
N ILE A 413 -8.19 -20.22 23.98
CA ILE A 413 -7.06 -19.37 23.64
C ILE A 413 -7.45 -18.45 22.47
N ASP A 414 -7.20 -17.16 22.65
CA ASP A 414 -7.42 -16.11 21.66
C ASP A 414 -6.12 -15.31 21.45
N PHE A 415 -6.13 -14.44 20.45
CA PHE A 415 -4.99 -13.59 20.10
C PHE A 415 -4.59 -12.68 21.29
N GLN A 416 -3.28 -12.56 21.55
CA GLN A 416 -2.67 -11.86 22.71
C GLN A 416 -2.79 -12.57 24.08
N ASP A 417 -3.34 -13.78 24.13
CA ASP A 417 -3.24 -14.59 25.34
C ASP A 417 -1.82 -15.12 25.57
N ARG A 418 -1.48 -15.32 26.84
CA ARG A 418 -0.25 -15.96 27.26
C ARG A 418 -0.55 -17.41 27.60
N VAL A 419 0.06 -18.34 26.88
CA VAL A 419 -0.19 -19.77 27.02
C VAL A 419 1.08 -20.44 27.51
N THR A 420 0.96 -21.20 28.59
CA THR A 420 2.04 -22.05 29.09
C THR A 420 1.80 -23.47 28.59
N ILE A 421 2.75 -24.03 27.84
CA ILE A 421 2.65 -25.35 27.23
C ILE A 421 3.86 -26.22 27.55
N ASP A 422 3.66 -27.53 27.59
CA ASP A 422 4.73 -28.50 27.34
C ASP A 422 4.65 -28.95 25.89
N LEU A 423 5.79 -29.05 25.21
CA LEU A 423 5.86 -29.48 23.83
C LEU A 423 6.97 -30.52 23.63
N ILE A 424 6.70 -31.52 22.78
CA ILE A 424 7.68 -32.49 22.28
C ILE A 424 7.52 -32.63 20.77
N GLY A 425 8.57 -32.30 20.02
CA GLY A 425 8.63 -32.29 18.57
C GLY A 425 9.19 -33.58 18.00
N TYR A 426 8.50 -34.14 17.02
CA TYR A 426 8.86 -35.34 16.30
C TYR A 426 9.09 -35.03 14.82
N MET A 427 10.16 -35.57 14.25
CA MET A 427 10.48 -35.53 12.83
C MET A 427 10.75 -36.97 12.36
N GLU A 428 10.06 -37.41 11.32
CA GLU A 428 10.20 -38.78 10.77
C GLU A 428 10.03 -39.90 11.83
N GLY A 429 9.21 -39.64 12.86
CA GLY A 429 8.90 -40.59 13.95
C GLY A 429 9.86 -40.57 15.14
N TYR A 430 10.94 -39.75 15.10
CA TYR A 430 11.90 -39.60 16.19
C TYR A 430 11.84 -38.19 16.80
N GLU A 431 12.05 -38.08 18.11
CA GLU A 431 12.21 -36.77 18.77
C GLU A 431 13.51 -36.12 18.30
N PHE A 432 13.48 -34.82 17.97
CA PHE A 432 14.66 -34.09 17.50
C PHE A 432 15.24 -33.15 18.57
N GLU A 433 16.54 -32.87 18.47
CA GLU A 433 17.26 -32.02 19.42
C GLU A 433 16.75 -30.56 19.36
N GLY A 434 16.39 -30.00 20.53
CA GLY A 434 15.72 -28.69 20.62
C GLY A 434 14.20 -28.73 20.41
N GLY A 435 13.63 -29.91 20.13
CA GLY A 435 12.19 -30.11 19.95
C GLY A 435 11.40 -30.26 21.25
N ARG A 436 12.01 -30.17 22.43
CA ARG A 436 11.34 -30.36 23.72
C ARG A 436 11.47 -29.14 24.62
N ALA A 437 10.36 -28.68 25.15
CA ALA A 437 10.33 -27.62 26.15
C ALA A 437 9.19 -27.87 27.16
N ASP A 438 9.49 -27.71 28.44
CA ASP A 438 8.53 -27.84 29.54
C ASP A 438 8.21 -26.43 30.09
N ASN A 439 6.94 -26.17 30.43
CA ASN A 439 6.42 -24.86 30.86
C ASN A 439 6.82 -23.69 29.95
N PHE A 440 6.86 -23.93 28.64
CA PHE A 440 7.21 -22.93 27.66
C PHE A 440 6.08 -21.92 27.50
N ILE A 441 6.42 -20.64 27.66
CA ILE A 441 5.45 -19.55 27.67
C ILE A 441 5.43 -18.86 26.31
N ILE A 442 4.29 -18.91 25.66
CA ILE A 442 4.05 -18.31 24.35
C ILE A 442 3.02 -17.19 24.51
N GLU A 443 3.32 -16.03 23.94
CA GLU A 443 2.31 -14.99 23.72
C GLU A 443 1.77 -15.17 22.30
N VAL A 444 0.50 -15.56 22.18
CA VAL A 444 -0.10 -15.95 20.91
C VAL A 444 -0.27 -14.71 20.04
N GLY A 445 0.36 -14.71 18.85
CA GLY A 445 0.37 -13.56 17.94
C GLY A 445 1.62 -12.69 18.05
N ALA A 446 2.61 -13.08 18.85
CA ALA A 446 3.89 -12.39 18.96
C ALA A 446 4.85 -12.74 17.81
N GLY A 447 4.56 -13.78 17.01
CA GLY A 447 5.36 -14.18 15.86
C GLY A 447 6.75 -14.68 16.24
N ARG A 448 6.87 -15.29 17.43
CA ARG A 448 8.14 -15.82 17.96
C ARG A 448 8.36 -17.27 17.58
N MET A 449 7.28 -17.99 17.27
CA MET A 449 7.33 -19.38 16.83
C MET A 449 7.34 -19.47 15.30
N ILE A 450 7.64 -20.67 14.80
CA ILE A 450 7.52 -20.96 13.38
C ILE A 450 6.07 -20.77 12.89
N PRO A 451 5.86 -20.28 11.66
CA PRO A 451 4.53 -20.07 11.10
C PRO A 451 3.68 -21.35 11.19
N GLY A 452 2.42 -21.21 11.62
CA GLY A 452 1.50 -22.32 11.85
C GLY A 452 1.52 -22.87 13.28
N PHE A 453 2.54 -22.55 14.09
CA PHE A 453 2.63 -23.03 15.46
C PHE A 453 1.68 -22.28 16.40
N GLU A 454 1.75 -20.95 16.43
CA GLU A 454 0.92 -20.11 17.31
C GLU A 454 -0.56 -20.17 16.89
N GLU A 455 -0.83 -20.28 15.59
CA GLU A 455 -2.18 -20.43 15.02
C GLU A 455 -2.81 -21.77 15.41
N GLY A 456 -2.00 -22.82 15.52
CA GLY A 456 -2.40 -24.14 15.99
C GLY A 456 -2.87 -24.17 17.44
N LEU A 457 -2.55 -23.15 18.24
CA LEU A 457 -2.99 -23.04 19.64
C LEU A 457 -4.36 -22.37 19.76
N LEU A 458 -4.80 -21.60 18.76
CA LEU A 458 -6.05 -20.85 18.82
C LEU A 458 -7.26 -21.77 18.97
N GLY A 459 -8.16 -21.41 19.88
CA GLY A 459 -9.37 -22.18 20.16
C GLY A 459 -9.20 -23.38 21.08
N HIS A 460 -7.96 -23.78 21.42
CA HIS A 460 -7.70 -24.80 22.44
C HIS A 460 -7.84 -24.24 23.86
N LYS A 461 -8.00 -25.10 24.86
CA LYS A 461 -8.21 -24.71 26.26
C LYS A 461 -7.13 -25.25 27.17
N LYS A 462 -7.06 -24.68 28.38
CA LYS A 462 -6.26 -25.22 29.48
C LYS A 462 -6.57 -26.71 29.71
N GLY A 463 -5.54 -27.54 29.73
CA GLY A 463 -5.62 -28.99 29.91
C GLY A 463 -5.74 -29.79 28.61
N ASP A 464 -5.89 -29.14 27.45
CA ASP A 464 -5.96 -29.84 26.17
C ASP A 464 -4.61 -30.44 25.80
N ARG A 465 -4.67 -31.63 25.19
CA ARG A 465 -3.52 -32.34 24.62
C ARG A 465 -3.82 -32.69 23.18
N PHE A 466 -2.96 -32.27 22.26
CA PHE A 466 -3.15 -32.50 20.84
C PHE A 466 -1.82 -32.56 20.09
N GLU A 467 -1.91 -33.03 18.85
CA GLU A 467 -0.80 -33.08 17.91
C GLU A 467 -0.96 -31.94 16.91
N LEU A 468 0.08 -31.11 16.80
CA LEU A 468 0.14 -30.00 15.88
C LEU A 468 1.12 -30.32 14.75
N HIS A 469 0.61 -30.29 13.52
CA HIS A 469 1.40 -30.55 12.33
C HIS A 469 1.83 -29.22 11.71
N VAL A 470 3.14 -29.00 11.62
CA VAL A 470 3.71 -27.77 11.03
C VAL A 470 4.86 -28.12 10.11
N THR A 471 5.04 -27.30 9.08
CA THR A 471 6.14 -27.42 8.14
C THR A 471 7.08 -26.25 8.36
N PHE A 472 8.36 -26.53 8.59
CA PHE A 472 9.35 -25.46 8.72
C PHE A 472 9.54 -24.71 7.40
N PRO A 473 9.68 -23.38 7.43
CA PRO A 473 9.79 -22.59 6.22
C PRO A 473 11.13 -22.81 5.51
N ASN A 474 11.16 -22.53 4.21
CA ASN A 474 12.33 -22.76 3.35
C ASN A 474 13.57 -21.94 3.75
N ASP A 475 13.35 -20.80 4.41
CA ASP A 475 14.37 -19.86 4.88
C ASP A 475 14.80 -20.11 6.34
N TYR A 476 14.40 -21.23 6.95
CA TYR A 476 14.76 -21.53 8.33
C TYR A 476 16.28 -21.65 8.52
N HIS A 477 16.80 -21.08 9.60
CA HIS A 477 18.24 -20.95 9.86
C HIS A 477 18.97 -22.30 9.92
N ALA A 478 18.30 -23.36 10.39
CA ALA A 478 18.85 -24.70 10.44
C ALA A 478 18.49 -25.51 9.18
N ALA A 479 19.50 -25.76 8.34
CA ALA A 479 19.34 -26.41 7.02
C ALA A 479 18.67 -27.80 7.09
N SER A 480 18.86 -28.53 8.19
CA SER A 480 18.27 -29.86 8.41
C SER A 480 16.75 -29.85 8.60
N PHE A 481 16.16 -28.70 8.92
CA PHE A 481 14.72 -28.57 9.20
C PHE A 481 13.94 -27.91 8.06
N ARG A 482 14.58 -27.28 7.06
CA ARG A 482 13.89 -26.57 5.97
C ARG A 482 12.95 -27.49 5.19
N ASN A 483 11.69 -27.06 5.01
CA ASN A 483 10.62 -27.80 4.33
C ASN A 483 10.37 -29.21 4.90
N LYS A 484 10.74 -29.48 6.15
CA LYS A 484 10.42 -30.74 6.83
C LYS A 484 9.12 -30.60 7.61
N ASP A 485 8.27 -31.61 7.46
CA ASP A 485 7.06 -31.76 8.27
C ASP A 485 7.43 -32.31 9.64
N VAL A 486 6.94 -31.64 10.68
CA VAL A 486 7.14 -32.03 12.07
C VAL A 486 5.81 -32.04 12.82
N ILE A 487 5.75 -32.92 13.81
CA ILE A 487 4.59 -33.08 14.68
C ILE A 487 5.00 -32.65 16.08
N PHE A 488 4.35 -31.63 16.63
CA PHE A 488 4.50 -31.24 18.02
C PHE A 488 3.36 -31.81 18.84
N LYS A 489 3.69 -32.63 19.84
CA LYS A 489 2.74 -33.02 20.89
C LYS A 489 2.71 -31.89 21.91
N ILE A 490 1.56 -31.22 22.01
CA ILE A 490 1.37 -30.06 22.87
C ILE A 490 0.45 -30.43 24.03
N ASN A 491 0.82 -30.01 25.23
CA ASN A 491 0.01 -30.08 26.44
C ASN A 491 -0.15 -28.67 27.01
N ILE A 492 -1.37 -28.13 27.03
CA ILE A 492 -1.61 -26.78 27.55
C ILE A 492 -1.75 -26.81 29.07
N ILE A 493 -0.81 -26.18 29.76
CA ILE A 493 -0.72 -26.14 31.22
C ILE A 493 -1.57 -24.99 31.77
N ASP A 494 -1.44 -23.80 31.18
CA ASP A 494 -2.21 -22.64 31.61
C ASP A 494 -2.46 -21.68 30.45
N VAL A 495 -3.56 -20.93 30.56
CA VAL A 495 -3.91 -19.85 29.65
C VAL A 495 -4.15 -18.63 30.52
N GLU A 496 -3.44 -17.55 30.25
CA GLU A 496 -3.60 -16.29 30.97
C GLU A 496 -4.03 -15.20 30.00
N ARG A 497 -5.09 -14.46 30.36
CA ARG A 497 -5.62 -13.36 29.55
C ARG A 497 -5.44 -12.04 30.27
N ARG A 498 -5.13 -10.98 29.53
CA ARG A 498 -5.22 -9.61 30.02
C ARG A 498 -6.68 -9.16 30.00
N TYR A 499 -7.26 -8.89 31.15
CA TYR A 499 -8.54 -8.19 31.21
C TYR A 499 -8.32 -6.70 30.90
N ALA A 500 -9.13 -6.17 29.97
CA ALA A 500 -9.12 -4.77 29.55
C ALA A 500 -9.47 -3.82 30.70
#